data_AF-A0A060DLE0-F1
#
_entry.id   AF-A0A060DLE0-F1
#
_cell.length_a   1.000
_cell.length_b   1.000
_cell.length_c   1.000
_cell.angle_alpha   90.00
_cell.angle_beta   90.00
_cell.angle_gamma   90.00
#
_symmetry.space_group_name_H-M   'P 1'
#
loop_
_entity.id
_entity.type
_entity.pdbx_description
1 polymer ?
#
loop_
_entity_poly.entity_id
_entity_poly.type
_entity_poly.pdbx_seq_one_letter_code
_entity_poly.pdbx_strand_id
1 'polypeptide(L)'
;MTDTEWTLWSERRPEDTKALYRWRIPARMICGMMLRPEWSAKLQYCGMGYGPSEWWPEYSRWDGYVRSVPDGMEWRLAREGEDAESISWGGLDLLPCPHTGGALKVTYRGRWLHAGPWDAESLSIRAWMVNSCGWADANKMVANWNRRPETPAADQTEAIAQALEGEAARLKDEAMGIHNSFMRDATEREAAAFFRAAGIARIATPSA
;
A
#
# COMPACT_ATOMS: atom_id res chain seq x y z
N MET A 1 -14.28 8.40 29.35
CA MET A 1 -12.87 8.38 28.89
C MET A 1 -12.48 9.83 28.69
N THR A 2 -11.62 10.36 29.56
CA THR A 2 -11.20 11.76 29.51
C THR A 2 -10.47 12.00 28.20
N ASP A 3 -11.04 12.85 27.36
CA ASP A 3 -10.35 13.36 26.19
C ASP A 3 -9.14 14.13 26.70
N THR A 4 -7.94 13.54 26.58
CA THR A 4 -6.72 14.20 27.04
C THR A 4 -6.50 15.42 26.18
N GLU A 5 -6.78 16.60 26.75
CA GLU A 5 -6.59 17.89 26.12
C GLU A 5 -5.12 18.08 25.76
N TRP A 6 -4.87 18.65 24.59
CA TRP A 6 -3.53 18.98 24.15
C TRP A 6 -3.04 20.22 24.91
N THR A 7 -1.84 20.15 25.46
CA THR A 7 -1.23 21.22 26.26
C THR A 7 -0.08 21.84 25.48
N LEU A 8 -0.05 23.17 25.38
CA LEU A 8 1.06 23.89 24.74
C LEU A 8 2.33 23.78 25.59
N TRP A 9 3.45 23.47 24.94
CA TRP A 9 4.77 23.40 25.61
C TRP A 9 5.15 24.72 26.28
N SER A 10 4.79 25.85 25.67
CA SER A 10 5.05 27.19 26.20
C SER A 10 4.24 27.52 27.45
N GLU A 11 3.11 26.85 27.66
CA GLU A 11 2.25 27.07 28.82
C GLU A 11 2.64 26.17 29.99
N ARG A 12 2.84 24.88 29.70
CA ARG A 12 3.21 23.88 30.71
C ARG A 12 4.09 22.80 30.10
N ARG A 13 5.21 22.49 30.77
CA ARG A 13 6.06 21.36 30.44
C ARG A 13 5.55 20.07 31.11
N PRO A 14 5.76 18.89 30.51
CA PRO A 14 5.44 17.63 31.16
C PRO A 14 6.33 17.40 32.40
N GLU A 15 5.74 16.84 33.45
CA GLU A 15 6.39 16.63 34.75
C GLU A 15 7.00 15.22 34.88
N ASP A 16 6.33 14.20 34.34
CA ASP A 16 6.80 12.81 34.42
C ASP A 16 7.77 12.49 33.29
N THR A 17 9.05 12.49 33.61
CA THR A 17 10.13 12.25 32.65
C THR A 17 10.18 10.82 32.10
N LYS A 18 9.46 9.87 32.73
CA LYS A 18 9.43 8.46 32.32
C LYS A 18 8.23 8.14 31.43
N ALA A 19 7.19 8.96 31.47
CA ALA A 19 5.97 8.77 30.69
C ALA A 19 6.24 8.91 29.18
N LEU A 20 5.42 8.21 28.40
CA LEU A 20 5.36 8.39 26.95
C LEU A 20 4.34 9.50 26.64
N TYR A 21 4.75 10.42 25.78
CA TYR A 21 3.91 11.54 25.35
C TYR A 21 3.62 11.44 23.86
N ARG A 22 2.41 11.85 23.47
CA ARG A 22 2.09 12.19 22.08
C ARG A 22 2.36 13.66 21.89
N TRP A 23 3.12 13.98 20.86
CA TRP A 23 3.51 15.32 20.47
C TRP A 23 2.88 15.66 19.14
N ARG A 24 2.57 16.94 18.93
CA ARG A 24 2.20 17.47 17.63
C ARG A 24 2.67 18.90 17.47
N ILE A 25 2.69 19.36 16.24
CA ILE A 25 2.83 20.78 15.91
C ILE A 25 1.63 21.23 15.07
N PRO A 26 1.43 22.54 14.86
CA PRO A 26 0.39 23.03 13.95
C PRO A 26 0.60 22.47 12.54
N ALA A 27 -0.50 22.35 11.80
CA ALA A 27 -0.44 21.90 10.42
C ALA A 27 0.41 22.88 9.60
N ARG A 28 1.29 22.36 8.76
CA ARG A 28 2.15 23.16 7.89
C ARG A 28 2.45 22.44 6.58
N MET A 29 2.99 23.17 5.62
CA MET A 29 3.40 22.60 4.34
C MET A 29 4.60 21.66 4.56
N ILE A 30 4.41 20.37 4.25
CA ILE A 30 5.43 19.32 4.31
C ILE A 30 5.30 18.49 3.03
N CYS A 31 6.40 18.30 2.30
CA CYS A 31 6.40 17.56 1.03
C CYS A 31 5.28 18.01 0.07
N GLY A 32 5.01 19.32 -0.02
CA GLY A 32 3.99 19.88 -0.92
C GLY A 32 2.53 19.68 -0.48
N MET A 33 2.26 19.19 0.73
CA MET A 33 0.91 19.03 1.29
C MET A 33 0.80 19.66 2.68
N MET A 34 -0.38 20.17 3.04
CA MET A 34 -0.65 20.65 4.39
C MET A 34 -0.82 19.45 5.33
N LEU A 35 0.20 19.19 6.14
CA LEU A 35 0.26 18.01 7.01
C LEU A 35 0.43 18.41 8.47
N ARG A 36 -0.16 17.60 9.36
CA ARG A 36 0.02 17.70 10.81
C ARG A 36 0.70 16.43 11.31
N PRO A 37 2.03 16.44 11.49
CA PRO A 37 2.70 15.29 12.08
C PRO A 37 2.38 15.21 13.56
N GLU A 38 2.06 14.00 14.01
CA GLU A 38 2.00 13.66 15.43
C GLU A 38 2.91 12.46 15.68
N TRP A 39 3.64 12.48 16.79
CA TRP A 39 4.57 11.40 17.09
C TRP A 39 4.63 11.08 18.58
N SER A 40 4.99 9.86 18.93
CA SER A 40 5.13 9.42 20.31
C SER A 40 6.61 9.36 20.71
N ALA A 41 6.97 10.11 21.75
CA ALA A 41 8.34 10.14 22.27
C ALA A 41 8.35 10.44 23.77
N LYS A 42 9.39 9.96 24.45
CA LYS A 42 9.69 10.32 25.84
C LYS A 42 10.50 11.62 25.88
N LEU A 43 10.53 12.24 27.05
CA LEU A 43 11.52 13.28 27.31
C LEU A 43 12.92 12.65 27.32
N GLN A 44 13.89 13.43 26.87
CA GLN A 44 15.30 13.09 26.84
C GLN A 44 16.07 14.01 27.79
N TYR A 45 17.03 13.45 28.51
CA TYR A 45 17.89 14.23 29.38
C TYR A 45 18.99 14.90 28.55
N CYS A 46 18.95 16.22 28.50
CA CYS A 46 19.78 17.03 27.63
C CYS A 46 20.70 17.95 28.44
N GLY A 47 21.97 18.02 28.05
CA GLY A 47 22.90 19.03 28.55
C GLY A 47 22.51 20.43 28.07
N MET A 48 22.71 21.42 28.95
CA MET A 48 22.42 22.84 28.73
C MET A 48 23.69 23.71 28.66
N GLY A 49 24.84 23.09 28.37
CA GLY A 49 26.14 23.77 28.31
C GLY A 49 26.64 24.17 29.69
N TYR A 50 26.38 25.42 30.09
CA TYR A 50 26.82 25.98 31.37
C TYR A 50 25.82 25.77 32.53
N GLY A 51 24.57 25.40 32.22
CA GLY A 51 23.52 25.12 33.21
C GLY A 51 23.40 23.63 33.57
N PRO A 52 22.61 23.28 34.60
CA PRO A 52 22.26 21.89 34.86
C PRO A 52 21.51 21.29 33.66
N SER A 53 21.73 20.01 33.42
CA SER A 53 20.99 19.29 32.39
C SER A 53 19.49 19.24 32.72
N GLU A 54 18.66 19.28 31.68
CA GLU A 54 17.20 19.35 31.77
C GLU A 54 16.53 18.31 30.87
N TRP A 55 15.25 18.03 31.13
CA TRP A 55 14.44 17.11 30.32
C TRP A 55 13.71 17.84 29.20
N TRP A 56 13.95 17.42 27.96
CA TRP A 56 13.43 18.06 26.76
C TRP A 56 12.86 17.03 25.78
N PRO A 57 11.92 17.42 24.89
CA PRO A 57 11.46 16.53 23.83
C PRO A 57 12.60 16.19 22.87
N GLU A 58 12.52 15.00 22.27
CA GLU A 58 13.54 14.42 21.38
C GLU A 58 14.00 15.37 20.27
N TYR A 59 13.08 16.08 19.64
CA TYR A 59 13.37 16.97 18.51
C TYR A 59 13.52 18.44 18.93
N SER A 60 13.99 18.69 20.16
CA SER A 60 14.38 20.02 20.61
C SER A 60 15.63 20.52 19.86
N ARG A 61 15.65 21.81 19.51
CA ARG A 61 16.76 22.46 18.82
C ARG A 61 17.71 23.07 19.85
N TRP A 62 19.02 22.93 19.61
CA TRP A 62 20.08 23.56 20.41
C TRP A 62 20.89 24.47 19.49
N ASP A 63 20.95 25.76 19.81
CA ASP A 63 21.71 26.75 19.02
C ASP A 63 23.14 27.00 19.55
N GLY A 64 23.54 26.27 20.60
CA GLY A 64 24.81 26.48 21.31
C GLY A 64 24.67 27.18 22.66
N TYR A 65 23.54 27.86 22.89
CA TYR A 65 23.28 28.65 24.10
C TYR A 65 21.93 28.34 24.73
N VAL A 66 20.88 28.20 23.92
CA VAL A 66 19.50 28.00 24.35
C VAL A 66 18.88 26.81 23.61
N ARG A 67 18.07 26.05 24.34
CA ARG A 67 17.28 24.96 23.80
C ARG A 67 15.87 25.46 23.51
N SER A 68 15.33 25.10 22.36
CA SER A 68 14.00 25.52 21.92
C SER A 68 13.24 24.38 21.27
N VAL A 69 11.93 24.56 21.16
CA VAL A 69 11.03 23.67 20.41
C VAL A 69 10.36 24.47 19.30
N PRO A 70 9.79 23.82 18.27
CA PRO A 70 8.97 24.52 17.29
C PRO A 70 7.80 25.27 17.94
N ASP A 71 7.46 26.42 17.36
CA ASP A 71 6.32 27.22 17.82
C ASP A 71 5.01 26.44 17.70
N GLY A 72 4.17 26.56 18.72
CA GLY A 72 2.88 25.86 18.80
C GLY A 72 3.01 24.36 19.05
N MET A 73 4.19 23.86 19.45
CA MET A 73 4.34 22.47 19.85
C MET A 73 3.46 22.14 21.07
N GLU A 74 2.64 21.12 20.91
CA GLU A 74 1.69 20.64 21.91
C GLU A 74 1.99 19.20 22.27
N TRP A 75 1.56 18.82 23.47
CA TRP A 75 1.74 17.48 23.98
C TRP A 75 0.52 17.00 24.75
N ARG A 76 0.38 15.68 24.85
CA ARG A 76 -0.53 14.98 25.76
C ARG A 76 0.09 13.65 26.19
N LEU A 77 -0.43 13.03 27.24
CA LEU A 77 -0.05 11.65 27.57
C LEU A 77 -0.44 10.71 26.42
N ALA A 78 0.45 9.76 26.12
CA ALA A 78 0.19 8.72 25.14
C ALA A 78 -0.96 7.82 25.60
N ARG A 79 -1.81 7.43 24.67
CA ARG A 79 -2.93 6.50 24.90
C ARG A 79 -2.46 5.06 24.80
N GLU A 80 -3.26 4.15 25.34
CA GLU A 80 -3.05 2.71 25.18
C GLU A 80 -3.03 2.35 23.68
N GLY A 81 -1.99 1.65 23.24
CA GLY A 81 -1.74 1.33 21.82
C GLY A 81 -0.89 2.34 21.05
N GLU A 82 -0.51 3.48 21.64
CA GLU A 82 0.47 4.40 21.04
C GLU A 82 1.89 3.98 21.41
N ASP A 83 2.57 3.30 20.50
CA ASP A 83 3.95 2.84 20.71
C ASP A 83 4.97 3.99 20.63
N ALA A 84 6.12 3.79 21.27
CA ALA A 84 7.29 4.65 21.08
C ALA A 84 7.69 4.71 19.60
N GLU A 85 8.05 5.91 19.12
CA GLU A 85 8.43 6.17 17.72
C GLU A 85 7.29 5.98 16.70
N SER A 86 6.03 5.85 17.16
CA SER A 86 4.89 5.89 16.24
C SER A 86 4.70 7.30 15.71
N ILE A 87 4.51 7.44 14.39
CA ILE A 87 4.25 8.72 13.72
C ILE A 87 2.96 8.60 12.94
N SER A 88 2.05 9.54 13.14
CA SER A 88 0.87 9.73 12.30
C SER A 88 0.99 11.05 11.54
N TRP A 89 0.34 11.10 10.39
CA TRP A 89 0.33 12.28 9.54
C TRP A 89 -1.12 12.68 9.29
N GLY A 90 -1.61 13.68 10.03
CA GLY A 90 -2.91 14.29 9.75
C GLY A 90 -2.88 15.00 8.39
N GLY A 91 -3.96 14.85 7.61
CA GLY A 91 -4.08 15.37 6.25
C GLY A 91 -3.60 14.41 5.15
N LEU A 92 -3.09 13.22 5.53
CA LEU A 92 -2.69 12.17 4.59
C LEU A 92 -3.81 11.14 4.44
N ASP A 93 -4.68 11.37 3.46
CA ASP A 93 -5.85 10.53 3.18
C ASP A 93 -5.46 9.28 2.36
N LEU A 94 -4.64 8.40 2.95
CA LEU A 94 -4.25 7.14 2.33
C LEU A 94 -5.29 6.05 2.56
N LEU A 95 -5.71 5.40 1.48
CA LEU A 95 -6.55 4.20 1.55
C LEU A 95 -5.82 3.06 2.27
N PRO A 96 -6.54 2.18 2.98
CA PRO A 96 -5.94 1.03 3.65
C PRO A 96 -5.20 0.11 2.66
N CYS A 97 -4.34 -0.75 3.20
CA CYS A 97 -3.62 -1.72 2.39
C CYS A 97 -4.59 -2.61 1.60
N PRO A 98 -4.47 -2.71 0.27
CA PRO A 98 -5.40 -3.50 -0.53
C PRO A 98 -5.32 -5.01 -0.23
N HIS A 99 -4.23 -5.48 0.35
CA HIS A 99 -4.03 -6.91 0.67
C HIS A 99 -4.47 -7.28 2.08
N THR A 100 -4.30 -6.39 3.06
CA THR A 100 -4.57 -6.71 4.47
C THR A 100 -5.72 -5.90 5.07
N GLY A 101 -6.19 -4.85 4.39
CA GLY A 101 -7.16 -3.88 4.93
C GLY A 101 -6.62 -3.02 6.08
N GLY A 102 -5.37 -3.24 6.51
CA GLY A 102 -4.76 -2.53 7.63
C GLY A 102 -4.30 -1.11 7.29
N ALA A 103 -4.12 -0.30 8.33
CA ALA A 103 -3.52 1.02 8.24
C ALA A 103 -2.06 0.93 7.78
N LEU A 104 -1.61 1.96 7.07
CA LEU A 104 -0.26 2.03 6.52
C LEU A 104 0.69 2.65 7.52
N LYS A 105 1.94 2.19 7.52
CA LYS A 105 3.01 2.89 8.24
C LYS A 105 3.66 3.89 7.29
N VAL A 106 3.58 5.16 7.63
CA VAL A 106 4.26 6.24 6.89
C VAL A 106 5.50 6.68 7.66
N THR A 107 6.66 6.46 7.07
CA THR A 107 7.96 6.92 7.60
C THR A 107 8.42 8.16 6.85
N TYR A 108 9.39 8.87 7.40
CA TYR A 108 9.96 10.06 6.78
C TYR A 108 11.47 10.03 6.76
N ARG A 109 12.04 10.85 5.89
CA ARG A 109 13.45 11.22 5.91
C ARG A 109 13.52 12.75 5.92
N GLY A 110 14.12 13.30 6.96
CA GLY A 110 14.44 14.72 7.03
C GLY A 110 15.80 15.04 6.42
N ARG A 111 16.08 16.33 6.31
CA ARG A 111 17.29 16.87 5.67
C ARG A 111 18.60 16.49 6.37
N TRP A 112 18.56 16.33 7.69
CA TRP A 112 19.70 15.97 8.53
C TRP A 112 19.33 14.87 9.53
N LEU A 113 20.35 14.24 10.12
CA LEU A 113 20.17 13.26 11.19
C LEU A 113 19.41 13.90 12.37
N HIS A 114 18.36 13.23 12.85
CA HIS A 114 17.47 13.73 13.91
C HIS A 114 16.61 14.96 13.55
N ALA A 115 16.42 15.26 12.25
CA ALA A 115 15.37 16.19 11.84
C ALA A 115 13.99 15.68 12.33
N GLY A 116 13.18 16.55 12.92
CA GLY A 116 11.82 16.20 13.35
C GLY A 116 10.90 15.91 12.16
N PRO A 117 9.75 15.25 12.38
CA PRO A 117 8.81 14.89 11.31
C PRO A 117 8.33 16.11 10.49
N TRP A 118 8.26 17.28 11.10
CA TRP A 118 7.83 18.50 10.43
C TRP A 118 8.84 19.10 9.45
N ASP A 119 10.11 18.68 9.52
CA ASP A 119 11.18 19.04 8.60
C ASP A 119 11.46 17.88 7.62
N ALA A 120 10.45 17.04 7.35
CA ALA A 120 10.56 15.94 6.39
C ALA A 120 10.75 16.44 4.95
N GLU A 121 11.78 15.91 4.28
CA GLU A 121 12.05 16.16 2.85
C GLU A 121 11.44 15.08 1.96
N SER A 122 11.19 13.89 2.51
CA SER A 122 10.46 12.85 1.82
C SER A 122 9.70 11.94 2.77
N LEU A 123 8.60 11.39 2.25
CA LEU A 123 7.77 10.41 2.91
C LEU A 123 7.91 9.05 2.23
N SER A 124 7.67 7.99 2.99
CA SER A 124 7.73 6.61 2.53
C SER A 124 6.58 5.81 3.11
N ILE A 125 5.97 4.94 2.31
CA ILE A 125 4.88 4.06 2.73
C ILE A 125 5.43 2.65 2.89
N ARG A 126 5.15 2.04 4.05
CA ARG A 126 5.41 0.64 4.33
C ARG A 126 4.11 -0.10 4.63
N ALA A 127 3.86 -1.18 3.89
CA ALA A 127 2.72 -2.09 4.02
C ALA A 127 3.15 -3.56 3.81
N TRP A 128 2.19 -4.50 3.88
CA TRP A 128 2.37 -5.96 3.93
C TRP A 128 3.30 -6.62 2.90
N MET A 129 3.64 -5.95 1.80
CA MET A 129 4.68 -6.37 0.85
C MET A 129 5.17 -5.17 0.02
N VAL A 130 4.74 -3.97 0.37
CA VAL A 130 5.03 -2.75 -0.38
C VAL A 130 5.91 -1.86 0.47
N ASN A 131 7.06 -1.50 -0.09
CA ASN A 131 7.95 -0.50 0.47
C ASN A 131 8.15 0.56 -0.62
N SER A 132 7.38 1.63 -0.53
CA SER A 132 7.49 2.77 -1.44
C SER A 132 8.30 3.86 -0.74
N CYS A 133 9.44 4.25 -1.30
CA CYS A 133 10.40 5.12 -0.63
C CYS A 133 10.59 6.47 -1.34
N GLY A 134 10.82 7.51 -0.53
CA GLY A 134 11.44 8.76 -1.00
C GLY A 134 10.54 9.74 -1.76
N TRP A 135 9.24 9.80 -1.46
CA TRP A 135 8.34 10.77 -2.07
C TRP A 135 8.60 12.18 -1.55
N ALA A 136 9.18 13.05 -2.38
CA ALA A 136 9.31 14.48 -2.09
C ALA A 136 8.00 15.26 -2.20
N ASP A 137 7.00 14.69 -2.89
CA ASP A 137 5.66 15.25 -3.09
C ASP A 137 4.61 14.27 -2.56
N ALA A 138 4.00 14.62 -1.44
CA ALA A 138 2.98 13.83 -0.76
C ALA A 138 1.70 13.70 -1.58
N ASN A 139 1.35 14.67 -2.44
CA ASN A 139 0.18 14.56 -3.30
C ASN A 139 0.38 13.43 -4.32
N LYS A 140 1.56 13.36 -4.93
CA LYS A 140 1.91 12.28 -5.87
C LYS A 140 1.95 10.93 -5.16
N MET A 141 2.45 10.89 -3.93
CA MET A 141 2.44 9.68 -3.12
C MET A 141 1.00 9.17 -2.90
N VAL A 142 0.10 10.05 -2.45
CA VAL A 142 -1.32 9.73 -2.22
C VAL A 142 -1.99 9.31 -3.51
N ALA A 143 -1.83 10.06 -4.60
CA ALA A 143 -2.43 9.74 -5.89
C ALA A 143 -1.98 8.36 -6.42
N ASN A 144 -0.69 8.05 -6.30
CA ASN A 144 -0.16 6.75 -6.74
C ASN A 144 -0.65 5.61 -5.84
N TRP A 145 -0.66 5.80 -4.52
CA TRP A 145 -1.11 4.77 -3.59
C TRP A 145 -2.60 4.48 -3.69
N ASN A 146 -3.41 5.54 -3.79
CA ASN A 146 -4.87 5.45 -3.86
C ASN A 146 -5.37 5.04 -5.25
N ARG A 147 -4.48 4.93 -6.24
CA ARG A 147 -4.83 4.39 -7.54
C ARG A 147 -5.31 2.95 -7.37
N ARG A 148 -6.58 2.70 -7.65
CA ARG A 148 -7.17 1.36 -7.73
C ARG A 148 -7.51 1.11 -9.19
N PRO A 149 -7.31 -0.11 -9.71
CA PRO A 149 -7.92 -0.48 -10.98
C PRO A 149 -9.43 -0.29 -10.81
N GLU A 150 -10.07 0.34 -11.79
CA GLU A 150 -11.53 0.33 -11.86
C GLU A 150 -11.93 -1.15 -11.82
N THR A 151 -12.68 -1.55 -10.79
CA THR A 151 -13.33 -2.85 -10.84
C THR A 151 -14.25 -2.75 -12.06
N PRO A 152 -14.10 -3.63 -13.08
CA PRO A 152 -15.04 -3.60 -14.19
C PRO A 152 -16.43 -3.67 -13.58
N ALA A 153 -17.32 -2.79 -14.02
CA ALA A 153 -18.67 -2.76 -13.51
C ALA A 153 -19.29 -4.16 -13.65
N ALA A 154 -20.20 -4.53 -12.75
CA ALA A 154 -20.71 -5.90 -12.66
C ALA A 154 -21.28 -6.41 -14.00
N ASP A 155 -21.78 -5.49 -14.83
CA ASP A 155 -22.23 -5.70 -16.21
C ASP A 155 -21.12 -6.19 -17.16
N GLN A 156 -19.90 -5.66 -17.05
CA GLN A 156 -18.75 -6.08 -17.85
C GLN A 156 -18.21 -7.43 -17.40
N THR A 157 -18.35 -7.76 -16.11
CA THR A 157 -17.89 -9.05 -15.57
C THR A 157 -18.74 -10.20 -16.09
N GLU A 158 -20.06 -10.00 -16.19
CA GLU A 158 -20.99 -10.96 -16.79
C GLU A 158 -20.79 -11.09 -18.30
N ALA A 159 -20.55 -9.97 -19.00
CA ALA A 159 -20.24 -9.99 -20.43
C ALA A 159 -18.92 -10.74 -20.74
N ILE A 160 -17.88 -10.56 -19.92
CA ILE A 160 -16.60 -11.29 -20.07
C ILE A 160 -16.79 -12.78 -19.78
N ALA A 161 -17.57 -13.14 -18.75
CA ALA A 161 -17.88 -14.53 -18.44
C ALA A 161 -18.63 -15.22 -19.58
N GLN A 162 -19.66 -14.57 -20.14
CA GLN A 162 -20.42 -15.08 -21.29
C GLN A 162 -19.54 -15.20 -22.55
N ALA A 163 -18.63 -14.26 -22.78
CA ALA A 163 -17.69 -14.33 -23.91
C ALA A 163 -16.71 -15.51 -23.78
N LEU A 164 -16.22 -15.78 -22.57
CA LEU A 164 -15.34 -16.92 -22.29
C LEU A 164 -16.06 -18.27 -22.43
N GLU A 165 -17.31 -18.36 -21.98
CA GLU A 165 -18.13 -19.56 -22.18
C GLU A 165 -18.42 -19.82 -23.67
N GLY A 166 -18.72 -18.76 -24.43
CA GLY A 166 -18.93 -18.85 -25.88
C GLY A 166 -17.69 -19.35 -26.63
N GLU A 167 -16.51 -18.84 -26.30
CA GLU A 167 -15.26 -19.29 -26.92
C GLU A 167 -14.88 -20.72 -26.50
N ALA A 168 -15.14 -21.10 -25.25
CA ALA A 168 -14.95 -22.48 -24.79
C ALA A 168 -15.87 -23.47 -25.53
N ALA A 169 -17.12 -23.08 -25.81
CA ALA A 169 -18.04 -23.89 -26.62
C ALA A 169 -17.55 -24.02 -28.06
N ARG A 170 -17.07 -22.93 -28.67
CA ARG A 170 -16.52 -22.94 -30.04
C ARG A 170 -15.33 -23.88 -30.16
N LEU A 171 -14.38 -23.80 -29.22
CA LEU A 171 -13.19 -24.65 -29.18
C LEU A 171 -13.55 -26.13 -28.96
N LYS A 172 -14.60 -26.42 -28.18
CA LYS A 172 -15.09 -27.78 -27.96
C LYS A 172 -15.70 -28.38 -29.22
N ASP A 173 -16.49 -27.62 -29.97
CA ASP A 173 -17.06 -28.06 -31.24
C ASP A 173 -15.98 -28.28 -32.30
N GLU A 174 -14.99 -27.39 -32.38
CA GLU A 174 -13.84 -27.53 -33.27
C GLU A 174 -13.03 -28.79 -32.95
N ALA A 175 -12.77 -29.06 -31.66
CA ALA A 175 -12.10 -30.27 -31.21
C ALA A 175 -12.89 -31.55 -31.53
N MET A 176 -14.23 -31.54 -31.36
CA MET A 176 -15.09 -32.65 -31.75
C MET A 176 -15.10 -32.89 -33.27
N GLY A 177 -15.11 -31.82 -34.07
CA GLY A 177 -15.01 -31.91 -35.52
C GLY A 177 -13.71 -32.60 -35.97
N ILE A 178 -12.59 -32.19 -35.38
CA ILE A 178 -11.29 -32.81 -35.62
C ILE A 178 -11.29 -34.29 -35.21
N HIS A 179 -11.82 -34.61 -34.03
CA HIS A 179 -11.91 -35.99 -33.55
C HIS A 179 -12.76 -36.88 -34.49
N ASN A 180 -13.92 -36.41 -34.92
CA ASN A 180 -14.80 -37.16 -35.81
C ASN A 180 -14.18 -37.36 -37.20
N SER A 181 -13.48 -36.35 -37.74
CA SER A 181 -12.73 -36.48 -38.99
C SER A 181 -11.63 -37.54 -38.88
N PHE A 182 -10.89 -37.54 -37.77
CA PHE A 182 -9.84 -38.52 -37.53
C PHE A 182 -10.39 -39.95 -37.40
N MET A 183 -11.51 -40.13 -36.69
CA MET A 183 -12.16 -41.44 -36.55
C MET A 183 -12.70 -41.96 -37.88
N ARG A 184 -13.20 -41.07 -38.75
CA ARG A 184 -13.68 -41.44 -40.09
C ARG A 184 -12.54 -41.85 -41.02
N ASP A 185 -11.43 -41.10 -41.01
CA ASP A 185 -10.23 -41.46 -41.76
C ASP A 185 -9.61 -42.79 -41.29
N ALA A 186 -9.64 -43.06 -39.98
CA ALA A 186 -9.18 -44.33 -39.43
C ALA A 186 -10.05 -45.51 -39.89
N THR A 187 -11.37 -45.37 -39.84
CA THR A 187 -12.31 -46.42 -40.31
C THR A 187 -12.26 -46.62 -41.82
N GLU A 188 -12.11 -45.55 -42.61
CA GLU A 188 -11.92 -45.65 -44.07
C GLU A 188 -10.59 -46.34 -44.43
N ARG A 189 -9.52 -46.10 -43.66
CA ARG A 189 -8.22 -46.80 -43.83
C ARG A 189 -8.29 -48.27 -43.45
N GLU A 190 -8.96 -48.61 -42.34
CA GLU A 190 -9.17 -50.00 -41.91
C GLU A 190 -10.04 -50.76 -42.92
N ALA A 191 -11.12 -50.16 -43.41
CA ALA A 191 -11.96 -50.74 -44.46
C ALA A 191 -11.14 -50.95 -45.74
N ALA A 192 -10.33 -49.98 -46.17
CA ALA A 192 -9.47 -50.11 -47.34
C ALA A 192 -8.35 -51.16 -47.17
N ALA A 193 -7.88 -51.40 -45.94
CA ALA A 193 -6.94 -52.48 -45.63
C ALA A 193 -7.64 -53.84 -45.69
N PHE A 194 -8.86 -53.95 -45.16
CA PHE A 194 -9.68 -55.16 -45.22
C PHE A 194 -10.03 -55.55 -46.66
N PHE A 195 -10.48 -54.62 -47.50
CA PHE A 195 -10.78 -54.89 -48.92
C PHE A 195 -9.55 -55.30 -49.73
N ARG A 196 -8.36 -54.76 -49.40
CA ARG A 196 -7.09 -55.18 -50.02
C ARG A 196 -6.66 -56.57 -49.58
N ALA A 197 -6.81 -56.91 -48.30
CA ALA A 197 -6.47 -58.22 -47.76
C ALA A 197 -7.44 -59.33 -48.23
N ALA A 198 -8.71 -58.99 -48.45
CA ALA A 198 -9.73 -59.92 -48.94
C ALA A 198 -9.67 -60.18 -50.47
N GLY A 199 -8.78 -59.50 -51.20
CA GLY A 199 -8.62 -59.69 -52.66
C GLY A 199 -9.82 -59.24 -53.50
N ILE A 200 -10.70 -58.39 -52.96
CA ILE A 200 -11.89 -57.92 -53.67
C ILE A 200 -11.52 -56.66 -54.46
N ALA A 201 -11.25 -56.84 -55.76
CA ALA A 201 -11.11 -55.72 -56.68
C ALA A 201 -12.46 -54.96 -56.77
N ARG A 202 -12.42 -53.63 -56.69
CA ARG A 202 -13.57 -52.73 -56.91
C ARG A 202 -14.30 -53.16 -58.18
N ILE A 203 -15.51 -53.68 -58.04
CA ILE A 203 -16.48 -53.70 -59.15
C ILE A 203 -16.95 -52.26 -59.29
N ALA A 204 -16.43 -51.58 -60.31
CA ALA A 204 -17.05 -50.36 -60.81
C ALA A 204 -18.47 -50.73 -61.27
N THR A 205 -19.49 -50.16 -60.62
CA THR A 205 -20.83 -50.13 -61.20
C THR A 205 -20.88 -48.98 -62.21
N PRO A 206 -21.24 -49.25 -63.48
CA PRO A 206 -21.57 -48.22 -64.44
C PRO A 206 -23.08 -47.95 -64.42
N SER A 207 -23.48 -46.70 -64.53
CA SER A 207 -24.68 -46.25 -65.27
C SER A 207 -24.69 -44.72 -65.23
N ALA A 208 -24.55 -44.06 -66.38
CA ALA A 208 -25.61 -43.70 -67.34
C ALA A 208 -26.07 -42.26 -67.10
#